data_AF-E6KJ74-F1
#
_entry.id   AF-E6KJ74-F1
#
_cell.length_a   1.000
_cell.length_b   1.000
_cell.length_c   1.000
_cell.angle_alpha   90.00
_cell.angle_beta   90.00
_cell.angle_gamma   90.00
#
_symmetry.space_group_name_H-M   'P 1'
#
loop_
_entity.id
_entity.type
_entity.pdbx_description
1 polymer ?
#
loop_
_entity_poly.entity_id
_entity_poly.type
_entity_poly.pdbx_seq_one_letter_code
_entity_poly.pdbx_strand_id
1 'polypeptide(L)'
;MTEPTLSSQLLGLLTIFIVVFILLLLTSKDEEKTEEKKAIIIEESENFREVVRRNLKNSDRRFTYDTQPPIGLASSIEDVPQVFRSCIEDYDRLAQDYQEEASNNDFLRKQNAGLLEENGRLLYQEMTMDFRQNPRKWRAKT
;
A
#
# COMPACT_ATOMS: atom_id res chain seq x y z
N MET A 1 46.37 -30.28 -32.45
CA MET A 1 45.59 -29.70 -31.34
C MET A 1 46.42 -29.90 -30.08
N THR A 2 46.82 -28.83 -29.40
CA THR A 2 47.61 -28.90 -28.16
C THR A 2 46.67 -29.08 -26.98
N GLU A 3 46.70 -30.26 -26.36
CA GLU A 3 45.90 -30.55 -25.17
C GLU A 3 46.45 -29.75 -23.97
N PRO A 4 45.59 -29.11 -23.17
CA PRO A 4 46.03 -28.39 -21.99
C PRO A 4 46.60 -29.39 -20.98
N THR A 5 47.82 -29.15 -20.53
CA THR A 5 48.45 -29.94 -19.47
C THR A 5 47.70 -29.74 -18.15
N LEU A 6 47.59 -30.81 -17.35
CA LEU A 6 46.95 -30.84 -16.02
C LEU A 6 47.38 -29.67 -15.11
N SER A 7 48.64 -29.26 -15.20
CA SER A 7 49.19 -28.11 -14.48
C SER A 7 48.50 -26.78 -14.85
N SER A 8 48.21 -26.55 -16.13
CA SER A 8 47.53 -25.32 -16.59
C SER A 8 46.08 -25.24 -16.11
N GLN A 9 45.38 -26.38 -16.03
CA GLN A 9 44.02 -26.46 -15.52
C GLN A 9 43.97 -26.19 -14.01
N LEU A 10 44.93 -26.72 -13.25
CA LEU A 10 45.08 -26.47 -11.81
C LEU A 10 45.38 -25.01 -11.52
N LEU A 11 46.27 -24.38 -12.30
CA LEU A 11 46.57 -22.95 -12.18
C LEU A 11 45.34 -22.08 -12.51
N GLY A 12 44.56 -22.47 -13.53
CA GLY A 12 43.31 -21.81 -13.89
C GLY A 12 42.24 -21.87 -12.79
N LEU A 13 42.09 -23.04 -12.15
CA LEU A 13 41.16 -23.18 -11.02
C LEU A 13 41.59 -22.35 -9.80
N LEU A 14 42.89 -22.35 -9.49
CA LEU A 14 43.43 -21.61 -8.36
C LEU A 14 43.26 -20.09 -8.54
N THR A 15 43.47 -19.60 -9.76
CA THR A 15 43.28 -18.17 -10.09
C THR A 15 41.82 -17.75 -9.99
N ILE A 16 40.87 -18.56 -10.50
CA ILE A 16 39.43 -18.30 -10.34
C ILE A 16 39.05 -18.27 -8.85
N PHE A 17 39.56 -19.22 -8.06
CA PHE A 17 39.27 -19.29 -6.63
C PHE A 17 39.74 -18.04 -5.87
N ILE A 18 40.95 -17.56 -6.17
CA ILE A 18 41.50 -16.33 -5.57
C ILE A 18 40.66 -15.11 -5.94
N VAL A 19 40.25 -14.98 -7.21
CA VAL A 19 39.43 -13.85 -7.66
C VAL A 19 38.07 -13.85 -6.98
N VAL A 20 37.39 -15.00 -6.90
CA VAL A 20 36.10 -15.13 -6.21
C VAL A 20 36.23 -14.84 -4.72
N PHE A 21 37.32 -15.28 -4.08
CA PHE A 21 37.58 -15.01 -2.68
C PHE A 21 37.78 -13.52 -2.37
N ILE A 22 38.52 -12.81 -3.23
CA ILE A 22 38.70 -11.35 -3.11
C ILE A 22 37.37 -10.62 -3.29
N LEU A 23 36.52 -11.04 -4.24
CA LEU A 23 35.20 -10.44 -4.44
C LEU A 23 34.30 -10.62 -3.21
N LEU A 24 34.29 -11.80 -2.59
CA LEU A 24 33.55 -12.08 -1.36
C LEU A 24 33.99 -11.17 -0.19
N LEU A 25 35.30 -10.97 -0.01
CA LEU A 25 35.82 -10.07 1.03
C LEU A 25 35.44 -8.61 0.79
N LEU A 26 35.38 -8.18 -0.46
CA LEU A 26 34.95 -6.81 -0.80
C LEU A 26 33.45 -6.62 -0.52
N THR A 27 32.60 -7.56 -0.94
CA THR A 27 31.14 -7.52 -0.69
C THR A 27 30.82 -7.45 0.80
N SER A 28 31.47 -8.27 1.63
CA SER A 28 31.25 -8.26 3.08
C SER A 28 31.61 -6.92 3.74
N LYS A 29 32.65 -6.24 3.24
CA LYS A 29 33.07 -4.94 3.77
C LYS A 29 32.16 -3.79 3.35
N ASP A 30 31.51 -3.91 2.19
CA ASP A 30 30.54 -2.93 1.72
C ASP A 30 29.18 -3.10 2.40
N GLU A 31 28.80 -4.33 2.78
CA GLU A 31 27.62 -4.61 3.60
C GLU A 31 27.71 -3.94 4.97
N GLU A 32 28.82 -4.10 5.69
CA GLU A 32 29.03 -3.50 7.02
C GLU A 32 28.94 -1.96 6.97
N LYS A 33 29.59 -1.33 5.99
CA LYS A 33 29.47 0.13 5.76
C LYS A 33 28.07 0.58 5.39
N THR A 34 27.28 -0.28 4.74
CA THR A 34 25.90 0.02 4.37
C THR A 34 24.98 -0.08 5.57
N GLU A 35 25.22 -1.05 6.46
CA GLU A 35 24.51 -1.19 7.73
C GLU A 35 24.81 -0.03 8.67
N GLU A 36 26.08 0.36 8.82
CA GLU A 36 26.48 1.54 9.61
C GLU A 36 25.84 2.82 9.07
N LYS A 37 25.88 3.05 7.75
CA LYS A 37 25.22 4.21 7.13
C LYS A 37 23.70 4.19 7.32
N LYS A 38 23.05 3.02 7.23
CA LYS A 38 21.61 2.89 7.50
C LYS A 38 21.29 3.16 8.98
N ALA A 39 22.10 2.67 9.91
CA ALA A 39 21.93 2.90 11.34
C ALA A 39 22.06 4.40 11.69
N ILE A 40 23.06 5.08 11.12
CA ILE A 40 23.26 6.53 11.29
C ILE A 40 22.06 7.32 10.73
N ILE A 41 21.52 6.95 9.56
CA ILE A 41 20.33 7.61 8.99
C ILE A 41 19.07 7.39 9.84
N ILE A 42 18.94 6.22 10.49
CA ILE A 42 17.81 5.91 11.38
C ILE A 42 17.93 6.70 12.70
N GLU A 43 19.14 6.86 13.24
CA GLU A 43 19.41 7.56 14.50
C GLU A 43 19.40 9.10 14.37
N GLU A 44 19.87 9.64 13.22
CA GLU A 44 19.84 11.09 12.90
C GLU A 44 18.42 11.59 12.55
N SER A 45 17.45 10.68 12.38
CA SER A 45 16.03 11.05 12.39
C SER A 45 15.56 11.33 13.82
N GLU A 46 16.06 12.42 14.43
CA GLU A 46 15.50 13.01 15.64
C GLU A 46 13.97 12.98 15.52
N ASN A 47 13.35 12.11 16.33
CA ASN A 47 11.99 11.60 16.20
C ASN A 47 11.08 12.51 15.37
N PHE A 48 10.98 12.28 14.06
CA PHE A 48 10.03 12.99 13.19
C PHE A 48 8.62 13.00 13.80
N ARG A 49 8.26 11.90 14.48
CA ARG A 49 7.05 11.76 15.29
C ARG A 49 6.92 12.80 16.41
N GLU A 50 7.99 13.12 17.13
CA GLU A 50 7.98 14.14 18.17
C GLU A 50 7.86 15.55 17.61
N VAL A 51 8.56 15.85 16.50
CA VAL A 51 8.47 17.13 15.81
C VAL A 51 7.05 17.34 15.28
N VAL A 52 6.49 16.33 14.60
CA VAL A 52 5.09 16.35 14.14
C VAL A 52 4.13 16.50 15.30
N ARG A 53 4.34 15.81 16.43
CA ARG A 53 3.47 15.92 17.61
C ARG A 53 3.53 17.30 18.26
N ARG A 54 4.72 17.90 18.39
CA ARG A 54 4.90 19.27 18.89
C ARG A 54 4.23 20.29 17.95
N ASN A 55 4.44 20.13 16.64
CA ASN A 55 3.83 21.00 15.63
C ASN A 55 2.31 20.87 15.60
N LEU A 56 1.75 19.65 15.67
CA LEU A 56 0.31 19.44 15.73
C LEU A 56 -0.30 20.05 17.00
N LYS A 57 0.36 19.88 18.16
CA LYS A 57 -0.06 20.49 19.43
C LYS A 57 0.00 22.02 19.39
N ASN A 58 0.97 22.61 18.68
CA ASN A 58 1.11 24.05 18.51
C ASN A 58 0.26 24.61 17.36
N SER A 59 -0.18 23.75 16.43
CA SER A 59 -1.07 24.09 15.31
C SER A 59 -2.51 24.28 15.77
N ASP A 60 -2.87 23.81 16.97
CA ASP A 60 -4.16 24.04 17.63
C ASP A 60 -4.31 25.49 18.12
N ARG A 61 -3.62 26.44 17.46
CA ARG A 61 -3.97 27.84 17.49
C ARG A 61 -5.34 27.94 16.84
N ARG A 62 -6.37 28.05 17.69
CA ARG A 62 -7.74 28.44 17.34
C ARG A 62 -7.71 29.30 16.09
N PHE A 63 -8.38 28.84 15.05
CA PHE A 63 -8.47 29.57 13.80
C PHE A 63 -8.99 30.97 14.12
N THR A 64 -8.55 32.00 13.39
CA THR A 64 -8.95 33.39 13.69
C THR A 64 -10.47 33.55 13.78
N TYR A 65 -11.20 32.70 13.05
CA TYR A 65 -12.65 32.67 13.00
C TYR A 65 -13.34 31.87 14.13
N ASP A 66 -12.58 31.14 14.97
CA ASP A 66 -13.10 30.46 16.16
C ASP A 66 -13.38 31.44 17.31
N THR A 67 -12.72 32.61 17.30
CA THR A 67 -12.84 33.63 18.36
C THR A 67 -13.40 34.95 17.86
N GLN A 68 -13.33 35.22 16.56
CA GLN A 68 -13.86 36.45 15.97
C GLN A 68 -14.65 36.10 14.70
N PRO A 69 -15.91 36.57 14.55
CA PRO A 69 -16.65 36.31 13.33
C PRO A 69 -15.96 36.96 12.12
N PRO A 70 -16.01 36.33 10.94
CA PRO A 70 -15.42 36.90 9.73
C PRO A 70 -16.05 38.26 9.41
N ILE A 71 -15.23 39.31 9.43
CA ILE A 71 -15.68 40.68 9.10
C ILE A 71 -15.76 40.80 7.57
N GLY A 72 -16.91 41.21 7.04
CA GLY A 72 -17.14 41.40 5.60
C GLY A 72 -17.69 40.19 4.85
N LEU A 73 -17.92 39.06 5.54
CA LEU A 73 -18.72 37.96 5.00
C LEU A 73 -20.17 38.06 5.50
N ALA A 74 -21.09 37.58 4.67
CA ALA A 74 -22.49 37.41 5.03
C ALA A 74 -22.61 36.48 6.26
N SER A 75 -23.26 36.95 7.32
CA SER A 75 -23.46 36.21 8.56
C SER A 75 -24.46 35.06 8.42
N SER A 76 -25.41 35.20 7.49
CA SER A 76 -26.44 34.21 7.18
C SER A 76 -26.54 34.00 5.68
N ILE A 77 -27.12 32.88 5.25
CA ILE A 77 -27.31 32.59 3.83
C ILE A 77 -28.31 33.59 3.21
N GLU A 78 -29.19 34.16 4.04
CA GLU A 78 -30.10 35.25 3.73
C GLU A 78 -29.41 36.60 3.51
N ASP A 79 -28.15 36.76 3.89
CA ASP A 79 -27.34 37.95 3.60
C ASP A 79 -26.54 37.79 2.30
N VAL A 80 -26.49 36.58 1.72
CA VAL A 80 -25.78 36.29 0.47
C VAL A 80 -26.60 36.82 -0.72
N PRO A 81 -25.98 37.51 -1.70
CA PRO A 81 -26.67 37.94 -2.92
C PRO A 81 -27.35 36.76 -3.63
N GLN A 82 -28.56 37.00 -4.15
CA GLN A 82 -29.41 35.93 -4.69
C GLN A 82 -28.77 35.13 -5.83
N VAL A 83 -27.90 35.76 -6.63
CA VAL A 83 -27.12 35.09 -7.70
C VAL A 83 -26.20 33.99 -7.15
N PHE A 84 -25.68 34.15 -5.93
CA PHE A 84 -24.83 33.14 -5.29
C PHE A 84 -25.65 32.08 -4.56
N ARG A 85 -26.87 32.38 -4.11
CA ARG A 85 -27.74 31.37 -3.46
C ARG A 85 -28.11 30.25 -4.40
N SER A 86 -28.47 30.56 -5.64
CA SER A 86 -28.74 29.53 -6.65
C SER A 86 -27.52 28.64 -6.88
N CYS A 87 -26.32 29.22 -6.92
CA CYS A 87 -25.10 28.42 -7.05
C CYS A 87 -24.86 27.53 -5.82
N ILE A 88 -25.11 28.02 -4.61
CA ILE A 88 -24.96 27.23 -3.38
C ILE A 88 -25.96 26.07 -3.37
N GLU A 89 -27.23 26.32 -3.69
CA GLU A 89 -28.27 25.28 -3.79
C GLU A 89 -27.91 24.21 -4.84
N ASP A 90 -27.38 24.61 -5.99
CA ASP A 90 -26.92 23.69 -7.03
C ASP A 90 -25.75 22.81 -6.54
N TYR A 91 -24.79 23.38 -5.80
CA TYR A 91 -23.68 22.62 -5.22
C TYR A 91 -24.14 21.68 -4.10
N ASP A 92 -25.07 22.12 -3.25
CA ASP A 92 -25.64 21.28 -2.18
C ASP A 92 -26.37 20.08 -2.78
N ARG A 93 -27.13 20.30 -3.85
CA ARG A 93 -27.79 19.22 -4.60
C ARG A 93 -26.78 18.25 -5.20
N LEU A 94 -25.74 18.77 -5.85
CA LEU A 94 -24.69 17.94 -6.43
C LEU A 94 -23.98 17.09 -5.36
N ALA A 95 -23.71 17.67 -4.19
CA ALA A 95 -23.10 16.95 -3.07
C ALA A 95 -24.01 15.81 -2.57
N GLN A 96 -25.32 16.05 -2.49
CA GLN A 96 -26.31 15.02 -2.13
C GLN A 96 -26.34 13.89 -3.16
N ASP A 97 -26.39 14.22 -4.45
CA ASP A 97 -26.41 13.23 -5.54
C ASP A 97 -25.16 12.32 -5.47
N TYR A 98 -23.98 12.89 -5.25
CA TYR A 98 -22.74 12.10 -5.07
C TYR A 98 -22.77 11.21 -3.83
N GLN A 99 -23.35 11.70 -2.74
CA GLN A 99 -23.45 10.94 -1.50
C GLN A 99 -24.42 9.75 -1.65
N GLU A 100 -25.52 9.95 -2.36
CA GLU A 100 -26.47 8.87 -2.70
C GLU A 100 -25.80 7.83 -3.59
N GLU A 101 -25.10 8.25 -4.65
CA GLU A 101 -24.40 7.34 -5.56
C GLU A 101 -23.31 6.52 -4.83
N ALA A 102 -22.56 7.16 -3.93
CA ALA A 102 -21.59 6.47 -3.08
C ALA A 102 -22.24 5.43 -2.17
N SER A 103 -23.42 5.74 -1.61
CA SER A 103 -24.20 4.81 -0.79
C SER A 103 -24.70 3.61 -1.60
N ASN A 104 -25.24 3.87 -2.80
CA ASN A 104 -25.69 2.84 -3.72
C ASN A 104 -24.55 1.91 -4.14
N ASN A 105 -23.38 2.47 -4.43
CA ASN A 105 -22.20 1.69 -4.78
C ASN A 105 -21.74 0.78 -3.63
N ASP A 106 -21.72 1.31 -2.39
CA ASP A 106 -21.37 0.51 -1.21
C ASP A 106 -22.37 -0.63 -0.97
N PHE A 107 -23.67 -0.37 -1.20
CA PHE A 107 -24.71 -1.39 -1.16
C PHE A 107 -24.49 -2.49 -2.21
N LEU A 108 -24.25 -2.12 -3.47
CA LEU A 108 -23.97 -3.07 -4.55
C LEU A 108 -22.70 -3.88 -4.28
N ARG A 109 -21.66 -3.25 -3.74
CA ARG A 109 -20.41 -3.93 -3.34
C ARG A 109 -20.68 -5.02 -2.30
N LYS A 110 -21.51 -4.73 -1.29
CA LYS A 110 -21.91 -5.71 -0.26
C LYS A 110 -22.73 -6.85 -0.85
N GLN A 111 -23.69 -6.54 -1.72
CA GLN A 111 -24.50 -7.56 -2.39
C GLN A 111 -23.64 -8.50 -3.24
N ASN A 112 -22.74 -7.94 -4.06
CA ASN A 112 -21.83 -8.72 -4.90
C ASN A 112 -20.88 -9.59 -4.08
N ALA A 113 -20.37 -9.08 -2.95
CA ALA A 113 -19.55 -9.89 -2.04
C ALA A 113 -20.32 -11.10 -1.50
N GLY A 114 -21.58 -10.90 -1.10
CA GLY A 114 -22.46 -12.00 -0.67
C GLY A 114 -22.70 -13.03 -1.78
N LEU A 115 -23.01 -12.58 -3.01
CA LEU A 115 -23.19 -13.48 -4.16
C LEU A 115 -21.93 -14.30 -4.48
N LEU A 116 -20.74 -13.68 -4.40
CA LEU A 116 -19.46 -14.36 -4.59
C LEU A 116 -19.24 -15.46 -3.55
N GLU A 117 -19.55 -15.19 -2.29
CA GLU A 117 -19.44 -16.16 -1.20
C GLU A 117 -20.41 -17.34 -1.39
N GLU A 118 -21.67 -17.06 -1.74
CA GLU A 118 -22.67 -18.09 -1.99
C GLU A 118 -22.32 -18.96 -3.20
N ASN A 119 -21.87 -18.35 -4.29
CA ASN A 119 -21.44 -19.07 -5.49
C ASN A 119 -20.23 -19.96 -5.18
N GLY A 120 -19.25 -19.47 -4.40
CA GLY A 120 -18.13 -20.27 -3.94
C GLY A 120 -18.59 -21.48 -3.12
N ARG A 121 -19.49 -21.26 -2.15
CA ARG A 121 -20.07 -22.34 -1.31
C ARG A 121 -20.78 -23.39 -2.15
N LEU A 122 -21.60 -22.98 -3.12
CA LEU A 122 -22.30 -23.88 -4.03
C LEU A 122 -21.34 -24.70 -4.89
N LEU A 123 -20.29 -24.08 -5.44
CA LEU A 123 -19.26 -24.77 -6.22
C LEU A 123 -18.55 -25.84 -5.38
N TYR A 124 -18.18 -25.52 -4.13
CA TYR A 124 -17.61 -26.51 -3.21
C TYR A 124 -18.57 -27.66 -2.95
N GLN A 125 -19.85 -27.37 -2.71
CA GLN A 125 -20.87 -28.39 -2.49
C GLN A 125 -21.01 -29.30 -3.72
N GLU A 126 -21.11 -28.73 -4.92
CA GLU A 126 -21.19 -29.47 -6.18
C GLU A 126 -19.97 -30.38 -6.39
N MET A 127 -18.76 -29.82 -6.29
CA MET A 127 -17.52 -30.60 -6.40
C MET A 127 -17.50 -31.75 -5.38
N THR A 128 -17.86 -31.49 -4.12
CA THR A 128 -17.88 -32.55 -3.10
C THR A 128 -18.91 -33.64 -3.37
N MET A 129 -20.07 -33.31 -3.96
CA MET A 129 -21.07 -34.30 -4.38
C MET A 129 -20.56 -35.14 -5.54
N ASP A 130 -19.93 -34.53 -6.56
CA ASP A 130 -19.35 -35.24 -7.70
C ASP A 130 -18.17 -36.14 -7.31
N PHE A 131 -17.29 -35.67 -6.41
CA PHE A 131 -16.22 -36.48 -5.82
C PHE A 131 -16.78 -37.71 -5.09
N ARG A 132 -17.88 -37.55 -4.35
CA ARG A 132 -18.56 -38.67 -3.66
C ARG A 132 -19.21 -39.64 -4.63
N GLN A 133 -19.75 -39.16 -5.74
CA GLN A 133 -20.43 -40.02 -6.72
C GLN A 133 -19.46 -40.94 -7.48
N ASN A 134 -18.19 -40.56 -7.67
CA ASN A 134 -17.23 -41.41 -8.39
C ASN A 134 -15.80 -41.39 -7.83
N PRO A 135 -15.55 -42.07 -6.70
CA PRO A 135 -14.22 -42.13 -6.08
C PRO A 135 -13.19 -42.91 -6.91
N ARG A 136 -13.61 -43.67 -7.94
CA ARG A 136 -12.71 -44.44 -8.81
C ARG A 136 -12.10 -43.60 -9.93
N LYS A 137 -12.74 -42.51 -10.36
CA LYS A 137 -12.22 -41.65 -11.45
C LYS A 137 -11.02 -40.80 -11.03
N TRP A 138 -10.92 -40.44 -9.75
CA TRP A 138 -9.94 -39.48 -9.24
C TRP A 138 -8.92 -40.07 -8.24
N ARG A 139 -8.92 -41.38 -8.00
CA ARG A 139 -7.76 -42.02 -7.37
C ARG A 139 -6.59 -41.91 -8.34
N ALA A 140 -5.66 -41.01 -8.05
CA ALA A 140 -4.33 -41.06 -8.65
C ALA A 140 -3.78 -42.48 -8.43
N LYS A 141 -3.41 -43.16 -9.51
CA LYS A 141 -2.63 -44.39 -9.45
C LYS A 141 -1.28 -44.02 -8.85
N THR A 142 -1.17 -44.17 -7.53
CA THR A 142 0.10 -44.27 -6.81
C THR A 142 0.79 -45.58 -7.16
#